data_AF-A0A6I7D2W7-F1
#
_entry.id   AF-A0A6I7D2W7-F1
#
_cell.length_a   1.000
_cell.length_b   1.000
_cell.length_c   1.000
_cell.angle_alpha   90.00
_cell.angle_beta   90.00
_cell.angle_gamma   90.00
#
_symmetry.space_group_name_H-M   'P 1'
#
loop_
_entity.id
_entity.type
_entity.pdbx_description
1 polymer ?
#
loop_
_entity_poly.entity_id
_entity_poly.type
_entity_poly.pdbx_seq_one_letter_code
_entity_poly.pdbx_strand_id
1 'polypeptide(L)'
;MTKKYYINNMFWGWIYGALCIYFIFDYDIKEYKWLLLFIISLIGIILYPVAKFAVETFFLKFTTKEFWNKGLFMNTAGKSGLLAIYGGAVFLMAIPITLVFILGVLIRRLLIK
;
A
#
# COMPACT_ATOMS: atom_id res chain seq x y z
N MET A 1 4.31 7.61 11.76
CA MET A 1 3.39 8.08 10.70
C MET A 1 2.67 9.34 11.18
N THR A 2 2.59 10.39 10.37
CA THR A 2 1.82 11.61 10.71
C THR A 2 0.39 11.51 10.15
N LYS A 3 -0.59 12.19 10.80
CA LYS A 3 -1.99 12.21 10.31
C LYS A 3 -2.11 12.75 8.89
N LYS A 4 -1.34 13.81 8.57
CA LYS A 4 -1.28 14.42 7.23
C LYS A 4 -0.83 13.42 6.16
N TYR A 5 0.20 12.62 6.46
CA TYR A 5 0.69 11.60 5.54
C TYR A 5 -0.38 10.53 5.27
N TYR A 6 -1.07 10.06 6.32
CA TYR A 6 -2.10 9.04 6.19
C TYR A 6 -3.22 9.50 5.25
N ILE A 7 -3.78 10.69 5.50
CA ILE A 7 -4.88 11.24 4.69
C ILE A 7 -4.44 11.47 3.23
N ASN A 8 -3.24 12.02 3.01
CA ASN A 8 -2.74 12.27 1.67
C ASN A 8 -2.54 10.99 0.84
N ASN A 9 -2.12 9.89 1.48
CA ASN A 9 -1.94 8.61 0.80
C ASN A 9 -3.22 7.78 0.72
N MET A 10 -4.22 8.08 1.56
CA MET A 10 -5.53 7.43 1.51
C MET A 10 -6.23 7.62 0.16
N PHE A 11 -6.06 8.80 -0.46
CA PHE A 11 -6.60 9.11 -1.79
C PHE A 11 -6.16 8.06 -2.85
N TRP A 12 -4.89 7.66 -2.83
CA TRP A 12 -4.39 6.63 -3.73
C TRP A 12 -4.95 5.24 -3.39
N GLY A 13 -5.15 4.94 -2.11
CA GLY A 13 -5.85 3.73 -1.68
C GLY A 13 -7.24 3.63 -2.29
N TRP A 14 -8.00 4.73 -2.28
CA TRP A 14 -9.32 4.81 -2.92
C TRP A 14 -9.26 4.59 -4.43
N ILE A 15 -8.27 5.15 -5.14
CA ILE A 15 -8.11 4.92 -6.59
C ILE A 15 -7.90 3.44 -6.88
N TYR A 16 -6.95 2.78 -6.21
CA TYR A 16 -6.66 1.37 -6.44
C TYR A 16 -7.83 0.47 -6.01
N GLY A 17 -8.48 0.77 -4.89
CA GLY A 17 -9.67 0.04 -4.45
C GLY A 17 -10.86 0.19 -5.40
N ALA A 18 -11.11 1.40 -5.91
CA ALA A 18 -12.16 1.64 -6.90
C ALA A 18 -11.86 0.91 -8.22
N LEU A 19 -10.60 0.88 -8.67
CA LEU A 19 -10.19 0.09 -9.83
C LEU A 19 -10.45 -1.41 -9.61
N CYS A 20 -10.06 -1.96 -8.45
CA CYS A 20 -10.34 -3.37 -8.12
C CYS A 20 -11.84 -3.67 -8.09
N ILE A 21 -12.66 -2.78 -7.51
CA ILE A 21 -14.12 -2.91 -7.47
C ILE A 21 -14.72 -2.83 -8.88
N TYR A 22 -14.22 -1.92 -9.72
CA TYR A 22 -14.66 -1.79 -11.11
C TYR A 22 -14.43 -3.08 -11.90
N PHE A 23 -13.26 -3.72 -11.74
CA PHE A 23 -12.96 -4.98 -12.41
C PHE A 23 -13.88 -6.15 -12.02
N ILE A 24 -14.46 -6.11 -10.83
CA ILE A 24 -15.35 -7.17 -10.33
C ILE A 24 -16.84 -6.78 -10.43
N PHE A 25 -17.15 -5.60 -10.97
CA PHE A 25 -18.50 -5.04 -10.94
C PHE A 25 -19.51 -5.84 -11.77
N ASP A 26 -19.08 -6.39 -12.91
CA ASP A 26 -19.94 -7.16 -13.81
C ASP A 26 -20.18 -8.61 -13.34
N TYR A 27 -19.49 -9.04 -12.28
CA TYR A 27 -19.63 -10.39 -11.74
C TYR A 27 -20.70 -10.45 -10.64
N ASP A 28 -21.40 -11.58 -10.54
CA ASP A 28 -22.41 -11.76 -9.50
C ASP A 28 -21.74 -11.84 -8.12
N ILE A 29 -21.99 -10.82 -7.28
CA ILE A 29 -21.51 -10.71 -5.90
C ILE A 29 -21.99 -11.91 -5.05
N LYS A 30 -23.05 -12.62 -5.46
CA LYS A 30 -23.51 -13.84 -4.77
C LYS A 30 -22.48 -14.97 -4.82
N GLU A 31 -21.54 -14.94 -5.76
CA GLU A 31 -20.41 -15.84 -5.71
C GLU A 31 -19.44 -15.42 -4.61
N TYR A 32 -19.17 -16.35 -3.68
CA TYR A 32 -18.29 -16.13 -2.52
C TYR A 32 -16.93 -15.51 -2.88
N LYS A 33 -16.37 -15.84 -4.04
CA LYS A 33 -15.06 -15.33 -4.51
C LYS A 33 -15.09 -13.82 -4.77
N TRP A 34 -16.12 -13.31 -5.43
CA TRP A 34 -16.23 -11.89 -5.76
C TRP A 34 -16.59 -11.06 -4.53
N LEU A 35 -17.45 -11.60 -3.65
CA LEU A 35 -17.70 -11.01 -2.34
C LEU A 35 -16.42 -10.89 -1.50
N LEU A 36 -15.59 -11.93 -1.47
CA LEU A 36 -14.31 -11.91 -0.77
C LEU A 36 -13.38 -10.83 -1.35
N LEU A 37 -13.24 -10.76 -2.67
CA LEU A 37 -12.41 -9.75 -3.35
C LEU A 37 -12.91 -8.33 -3.09
N PHE A 38 -14.22 -8.13 -3.02
CA PHE A 38 -14.82 -6.85 -2.66
C PHE A 38 -14.44 -6.43 -1.23
N ILE A 39 -14.58 -7.34 -0.26
CA ILE A 39 -14.22 -7.09 1.14
C ILE A 39 -12.71 -6.81 1.28
N ILE A 40 -11.88 -7.60 0.61
CA ILE A 40 -10.42 -7.40 0.58
C ILE A 40 -10.07 -6.02 0.01
N SER A 41 -10.76 -5.57 -1.04
CA SER A 41 -10.54 -4.26 -1.63
C SER A 41 -10.87 -3.13 -0.65
N LEU A 42 -11.98 -3.23 0.09
CA LEU A 42 -12.35 -2.24 1.11
C LEU A 42 -11.33 -2.18 2.25
N ILE A 43 -10.87 -3.33 2.74
CA ILE A 43 -9.84 -3.42 3.77
C ILE A 43 -8.51 -2.85 3.22
N GLY A 44 -8.16 -3.18 1.97
CA GLY A 44 -6.98 -2.70 1.27
C GLY A 44 -6.91 -1.17 1.22
N ILE A 45 -8.03 -0.48 0.97
CA ILE A 45 -8.11 0.99 0.97
C ILE A 45 -7.65 1.56 2.31
N ILE A 46 -8.14 1.01 3.41
CA ILE A 46 -7.85 1.48 4.76
C ILE A 46 -6.40 1.17 5.14
N LEU A 47 -5.91 -0.02 4.77
CA LEU A 47 -4.56 -0.46 5.13
C LEU A 47 -3.47 0.12 4.22
N TYR A 48 -3.83 0.64 3.04
CA TYR A 48 -2.86 1.12 2.06
C TYR A 48 -1.87 2.16 2.59
N PRO A 49 -2.28 3.23 3.31
CA PRO A 49 -1.32 4.20 3.83
C PRO A 49 -0.34 3.59 4.85
N VAL A 50 -0.79 2.58 5.61
CA VAL A 50 0.03 1.88 6.59
C VAL A 50 1.03 0.98 5.89
N ALA A 51 0.59 0.20 4.90
CA ALA A 51 1.44 -0.65 4.09
C ALA A 51 2.52 0.16 3.35
N LYS A 52 2.11 1.25 2.70
CA LYS A 52 3.03 2.17 2.03
C LYS A 52 4.06 2.76 3.00
N PHE A 53 3.62 3.19 4.18
CA PHE A 53 4.52 3.70 5.22
C PHE A 53 5.53 2.64 5.68
N ALA A 54 5.09 1.40 5.87
CA ALA A 54 5.96 0.30 6.28
C ALA A 54 7.03 0.00 5.23
N VAL A 55 6.63 -0.06 3.95
CA VAL A 55 7.53 -0.27 2.81
C VAL A 55 8.55 0.88 2.69
N GLU A 56 8.09 2.13 2.70
CA GLU A 56 8.99 3.30 2.63
C GLU A 56 9.98 3.31 3.80
N THR A 57 9.51 3.02 5.02
CA THR A 57 10.37 2.97 6.21
C THR A 57 11.41 1.85 6.10
N PHE A 58 11.05 0.71 5.52
CA PHE A 58 11.97 -0.39 5.29
C PHE A 58 13.04 -0.02 4.26
N PHE A 59 12.65 0.49 3.09
CA PHE A 59 13.59 0.88 2.04
C PHE A 59 14.52 2.02 2.48
N LEU A 60 14.03 2.98 3.26
CA LEU A 60 14.86 4.07 3.79
C LEU A 60 15.93 3.61 4.80
N LYS A 61 15.88 2.36 5.28
CA LYS A 61 17.02 1.78 6.03
C LYS A 61 18.20 1.43 5.14
N PHE A 62 17.94 1.11 3.87
CA PHE A 62 18.93 0.65 2.91
C PHE A 62 19.26 1.68 1.83
N THR A 63 18.41 2.67 1.63
CA THR A 63 18.51 3.68 0.57
C THR A 63 18.37 5.09 1.12
N THR A 64 18.99 6.06 0.47
CA THR A 64 18.87 7.48 0.84
C THR A 64 17.82 8.18 -0.01
N LYS A 65 17.21 9.26 0.48
CA LYS A 65 16.27 10.07 -0.30
C LYS A 65 16.90 10.66 -1.57
N GLU A 66 18.19 10.94 -1.55
CA GLU A 66 18.92 11.41 -2.72
C GLU A 66 19.03 10.36 -3.82
N PHE A 67 19.21 9.08 -3.44
CA PHE A 67 19.24 7.97 -4.39
C PHE A 67 17.94 7.91 -5.23
N TRP A 68 16.79 8.12 -4.60
CA TRP A 68 15.47 8.11 -5.25
C TRP A 68 15.18 9.31 -6.17
N ASN A 69 16.11 10.27 -6.27
CA ASN A 69 15.96 11.47 -7.09
C ASN A 69 17.08 11.64 -8.13
N LYS A 70 17.95 10.63 -8.31
CA LYS A 70 19.06 10.66 -9.28
C LYS A 70 18.94 9.51 -10.29
N GLY A 71 19.54 9.68 -11.48
CA GLY A 71 19.65 8.63 -12.51
C GLY A 71 18.30 8.12 -13.03
N LEU A 72 18.08 6.79 -12.98
CA LEU A 72 16.83 6.14 -13.42
C LEU A 72 15.58 6.59 -12.62
N PHE A 73 15.77 7.16 -11.44
CA PHE A 73 14.68 7.70 -10.59
C PHE A 73 14.58 9.24 -10.67
N MET A 74 15.18 9.85 -11.69
CA MET A 74 15.01 11.27 -11.97
C MET A 74 13.55 11.57 -12.37
N ASN A 75 13.06 12.76 -12.03
CA ASN A 75 11.68 13.17 -12.27
C ASN A 75 11.38 13.30 -13.77
N THR A 76 11.02 12.18 -14.39
CA THR A 76 10.61 12.04 -15.79
C THR A 76 9.27 11.31 -15.85
N ALA A 77 8.58 11.32 -16.99
CA ALA A 77 7.31 10.61 -17.16
C ALA A 77 7.40 9.11 -16.81
N GLY A 78 8.56 8.48 -17.06
CA GLY A 78 8.82 7.09 -16.68
C GLY A 78 8.77 6.84 -15.16
N LYS A 79 9.19 7.81 -14.35
CA LYS A 79 9.10 7.73 -12.89
C LYS A 79 7.65 7.69 -12.42
N SER A 80 6.77 8.49 -13.03
CA SER A 80 5.34 8.51 -12.68
C SER A 80 4.65 7.17 -12.95
N GLY A 81 4.96 6.53 -14.09
CA GLY A 81 4.45 5.19 -14.39
C GLY A 81 4.96 4.13 -13.40
N LEU A 82 6.26 4.15 -13.09
CA LEU A 82 6.85 3.24 -12.11
C LEU A 82 6.26 3.43 -10.71
N LEU A 83 5.97 4.68 -10.30
CA LEU A 83 5.32 4.97 -9.03
C LEU A 83 3.87 4.46 -8.97
N ALA A 84 3.15 4.45 -10.09
CA ALA A 84 1.81 3.87 -10.17
C ALA A 84 1.84 2.34 -10.01
N ILE A 85 2.79 1.67 -10.68
CA ILE A 85 3.00 0.21 -10.54
C ILE A 85 3.38 -0.13 -9.09
N TYR A 86 4.31 0.64 -8.50
CA TYR A 86 4.67 0.52 -7.10
C TYR A 86 3.45 0.67 -6.18
N GLY A 87 2.62 1.71 -6.39
CA GLY A 87 1.42 1.92 -5.61
C GLY A 87 0.42 0.76 -5.71
N GLY A 88 0.18 0.25 -6.92
CA GLY A 88 -0.66 -0.93 -7.14
C GLY A 88 -0.13 -2.18 -6.43
N ALA A 89 1.18 -2.44 -6.54
CA ALA A 89 1.81 -3.57 -5.86
C ALA A 89 1.70 -3.47 -4.33
N VAL A 90 1.93 -2.27 -3.76
CA VAL A 90 1.76 -2.01 -2.32
C VAL A 90 0.30 -2.20 -1.90
N PHE A 91 -0.67 -1.82 -2.73
CA PHE A 91 -2.09 -2.05 -2.45
C PHE A 91 -2.45 -3.53 -2.40
N LEU A 92 -2.03 -4.31 -3.39
CA LEU A 92 -2.27 -5.76 -3.43
C LEU A 92 -1.64 -6.48 -2.22
N MET A 93 -0.47 -6.02 -1.78
CA MET A 93 0.22 -6.55 -0.61
C MET A 93 -0.14 -5.84 0.70
N ALA A 94 -1.15 -4.96 0.72
CA ALA A 94 -1.40 -4.11 1.89
C ALA A 94 -1.74 -4.92 3.14
N ILE A 95 -2.55 -5.97 2.99
CA ILE A 95 -2.94 -6.86 4.09
C ILE A 95 -1.71 -7.61 4.67
N PRO A 96 -0.93 -8.40 3.91
CA PRO A 96 0.22 -9.11 4.46
C PRO A 96 1.30 -8.17 5.00
N ILE A 97 1.58 -7.05 4.32
CA ILE A 97 2.57 -6.06 4.79
C ILE A 97 2.14 -5.48 6.13
N THR A 98 0.88 -5.08 6.26
CA THR A 98 0.38 -4.47 7.50
C THR A 98 0.37 -5.48 8.65
N LEU A 99 0.02 -6.74 8.36
CA LEU A 99 0.09 -7.83 9.36
C LEU A 99 1.51 -8.00 9.89
N VAL A 100 2.50 -8.13 9.01
CA VAL A 100 3.92 -8.26 9.37
C VAL A 100 4.40 -7.04 10.16
N PHE A 101 3.99 -5.84 9.77
CA PHE A 101 4.33 -4.62 10.48
C PHE A 101 3.78 -4.62 11.92
N ILE A 102 2.51 -4.98 12.11
CA ILE A 102 1.89 -5.07 13.44
C ILE A 102 2.60 -6.12 14.30
N LEU A 103 2.86 -7.32 13.76
CA LEU A 103 3.59 -8.38 14.47
C LEU A 103 4.98 -7.91 14.89
N GLY A 104 5.72 -7.25 14.01
CA GLY A 104 7.04 -6.70 14.33
C GLY A 104 7.00 -5.65 15.44
N VAL A 105 5.99 -4.79 15.47
CA VAL A 105 5.79 -3.81 16.55
C VAL A 105 5.44 -4.50 17.87
N LEU A 106 4.56 -5.51 17.84
CA LEU A 106 4.16 -6.27 19.03
C LEU A 106 5.34 -7.02 19.64
N ILE A 107 6.12 -7.74 18.82
CA ILE A 107 7.31 -8.48 19.28
C ILE A 107 8.32 -7.51 19.90
N ARG A 108 8.62 -6.38 19.26
CA ARG A 108 9.50 -5.36 19.83
C ARG A 108 9.00 -4.86 21.18
N ARG A 109 7.70 -4.62 21.32
CA ARG A 109 7.10 -4.17 22.58
C ARG A 109 7.20 -5.22 23.68
N LEU A 110 7.10 -6.50 23.33
CA LEU A 110 7.27 -7.62 24.27
C LEU A 110 8.73 -7.80 24.70
N LEU A 111 9.69 -7.57 23.79
CA LEU A 111 11.13 -7.72 24.08
C LEU A 111 11.74 -6.56 24.88
N ILE A 112 11.07 -5.39 24.90
CA ILE A 112 11.51 -4.20 25.66
C ILE A 112 10.90 -4.20 27.08
N LYS A 113 9.94 -5.10 27.35
CA LYS A 113 9.38 -5.34 28.68
C LYS A 113 10.22 -6.37 29.43
#